data_AF-A0AAW7FA71-F1
#
_entry.id   AF-A0AAW7FA71-F1
#
_cell.length_a   1.000
_cell.length_b   1.000
_cell.length_c   1.000
_cell.angle_alpha   90.00
_cell.angle_beta   90.00
_cell.angle_gamma   90.00
#
_symmetry.space_group_name_H-M   'P 1'
#
loop_
_entity.id
_entity.type
_entity.pdbx_description
1 polymer ?
#
loop_
_entity_poly.entity_id
_entity_poly.type
_entity_poly.pdbx_seq_one_letter_code
_entity_poly.pdbx_strand_id
1 'polypeptide(L)' 'MSIKKKAFDIPCFHDSVKKDFEAGLITLKQAATEFYKGNWTPFIDIEYTKKQLGI' A
#
# COMPACT_ATOMS: atom_id res chain seq x y z
N MET A 1 -18.43 -32.42 5.07
CA MET A 1 -17.94 -31.16 5.67
C MET A 1 -17.46 -30.25 4.53
N SER A 2 -18.25 -29.28 4.09
CA SER A 2 -17.77 -28.29 3.12
C SER A 2 -16.88 -27.30 3.84
N ILE A 3 -15.58 -27.28 3.51
CA ILE A 3 -14.63 -26.31 4.03
C ILE A 3 -15.08 -24.94 3.49
N LYS A 4 -15.85 -24.19 4.28
CA LYS A 4 -16.17 -22.79 3.97
C LYS A 4 -14.83 -22.05 3.94
N LYS A 5 -14.28 -21.82 2.75
CA LYS A 5 -13.17 -20.89 2.55
C LYS A 5 -13.67 -19.52 3.00
N LYS A 6 -13.40 -19.15 4.25
CA LYS A 6 -13.61 -17.78 4.73
C LYS A 6 -12.79 -16.90 3.80
N ALA A 7 -13.44 -16.01 3.05
CA ALA A 7 -12.72 -15.08 2.20
C ALA A 7 -11.71 -14.35 3.09
N PHE A 8 -10.43 -14.46 2.77
CA PHE A 8 -9.42 -13.74 3.52
C PHE A 8 -9.67 -12.25 3.28
N ASP A 9 -9.93 -11.52 4.36
CA ASP A 9 -10.09 -10.07 4.34
C ASP A 9 -8.70 -9.43 4.27
N ILE A 10 -8.06 -9.57 3.11
CA ILE A 10 -6.71 -9.05 2.87
C ILE A 10 -6.87 -7.68 2.22
N PRO A 11 -6.44 -6.59 2.89
CA PRO A 11 -6.49 -5.26 2.31
C PRO A 11 -5.70 -5.22 1.00
N CYS A 12 -6.21 -4.48 0.03
CA CYS A 12 -5.48 -4.21 -1.20
C CYS A 12 -4.16 -3.49 -0.86
N PHE A 13 -3.12 -3.70 -1.67
CA PHE A 13 -1.80 -3.09 -1.46
C PHE A 13 -1.87 -1.58 -1.16
N HIS A 14 -2.67 -0.83 -1.93
CA HIS A 14 -2.84 0.60 -1.73
C HIS A 14 -3.44 0.94 -0.36
N ASP A 15 -4.42 0.15 0.08
CA ASP A 15 -5.11 0.31 1.36
C ASP A 15 -4.17 0.00 2.52
N SER A 16 -3.34 -1.03 2.38
CA SER A 16 -2.31 -1.39 3.36
C SER A 16 -1.25 -0.28 3.50
N VAL A 17 -0.67 0.18 2.39
CA VAL A 17 0.36 1.23 2.41
C VAL A 17 -0.21 2.54 2.97
N LYS A 18 -1.47 2.86 2.63
CA LYS A 18 -2.14 4.04 3.17
C LYS A 18 -2.34 3.93 4.69
N LYS A 19 -2.85 2.79 5.18
CA LYS A 19 -3.01 2.54 6.62
C LYS A 19 -1.69 2.63 7.38
N ASP A 20 -0.62 2.06 6.84
CA ASP A 20 0.71 2.10 7.46
C ASP A 20 1.25 3.54 7.52
N PHE A 21 0.99 4.34 6.48
CA PHE A 21 1.37 5.75 6.45
C PHE A 21 0.56 6.60 7.43
N GLU A 22 -0.77 6.42 7.47
CA GLU A 22 -1.67 7.11 8.41
C GLU A 22 -1.38 6.73 9.87
N ALA A 23 -0.97 5.50 10.13
CA ALA A 23 -0.50 5.04 11.43
C ALA A 23 0.90 5.57 11.81
N GLY A 24 1.59 6.26 10.88
CA GLY A 24 2.95 6.76 11.08
C GLY A 24 4.01 5.66 11.14
N LEU A 25 3.69 4.43 10.71
CA LEU A 25 4.61 3.29 10.70
C LEU A 25 5.64 3.40 9.58
N ILE A 26 5.26 4.02 8.46
CA ILE A 26 6.13 4.28 7.33
C ILE A 26 6.15 5.77 6.98
N THR A 27 7.32 6.24 6.54
CA THR A 27 7.47 7.59 5.99
C THR A 27 7.00 7.66 4.54
N LEU A 28 6.78 8.87 4.02
CA LEU A 28 6.41 9.10 2.61
C LEU A 28 7.40 8.46 1.63
N LYS A 29 8.70 8.51 1.94
CA LYS A 29 9.76 7.89 1.12
C LYS A 29 9.68 6.37 1.14
N GLN A 30 9.35 5.78 2.30
CA GLN A 30 9.15 4.34 2.42
C GLN A 30 7.90 3.90 1.67
N ALA A 31 6.78 4.64 1.78
CA ALA A 31 5.58 4.38 1.00
C ALA A 31 5.89 4.37 -0.52
N ALA A 32 6.63 5.35 -1.03
CA ALA A 32 7.05 5.40 -2.43
C ALA A 32 7.97 4.24 -2.83
N THR A 33 8.80 3.77 -1.90
CA THR A 33 9.64 2.58 -2.12
C THR A 33 8.79 1.33 -2.22
N GLU A 34 7.73 1.20 -1.42
CA GLU A 34 6.78 0.09 -1.52
C GLU A 34 6.04 0.12 -2.86
N PHE A 35 5.61 1.29 -3.36
CA PHE A 35 5.02 1.41 -4.70
C PHE A 35 5.96 0.95 -5.82
N TYR A 36 7.24 1.30 -5.70
CA TYR A 36 8.27 0.82 -6.63
C TYR A 36 8.48 -0.70 -6.54
N LYS A 37 8.61 -1.25 -5.33
CA LYS A 37 8.75 -2.72 -5.12
C LYS A 37 7.52 -3.50 -5.60
N GLY A 38 6.34 -2.92 -5.43
CA GLY A 38 5.07 -3.43 -5.94
C GLY A 38 4.91 -3.29 -7.45
N ASN A 39 5.92 -2.74 -8.15
CA ASN A 39 5.95 -2.53 -9.59
C ASN A 39 4.80 -1.65 -10.10
N TRP A 40 4.26 -0.78 -9.24
CA TRP A 40 3.24 0.22 -9.58
C TRP A 40 3.84 1.43 -10.28
N THR A 41 5.05 1.81 -9.87
CA THR A 41 5.82 2.89 -10.49
C THR A 41 7.18 2.35 -10.94
N PRO A 42 7.68 2.76 -12.12
CA PRO A 42 8.98 2.28 -12.64
C PRO A 42 10.18 2.86 -11.86
N PHE A 43 9.95 3.85 -11.00
CA PHE A 43 10.93 4.46 -10.10
C PHE A 43 10.26 4.87 -8.78
N ILE A 44 11.05 5.26 -7.79
CA ILE A 44 10.53 5.82 -6.53
C ILE A 44 9.93 7.19 -6.83
N ASP A 45 8.61 7.24 -6.94
CA ASP A 45 7.86 8.46 -7.29
C ASP A 45 7.08 8.98 -6.07
N ILE A 46 7.59 10.08 -5.49
CA ILE A 46 7.00 10.71 -4.32
C ILE A 46 5.69 11.42 -4.68
N GLU A 47 5.58 11.97 -5.88
CA GLU A 47 4.41 12.75 -6.30
C GLU A 47 3.22 11.82 -6.57
N TYR A 48 3.47 10.71 -7.27
CA TYR A 48 2.51 9.61 -7.41
C TYR A 48 2.06 9.09 -6.04
N THR A 49 3.01 8.89 -5.13
CA THR A 49 2.73 8.38 -3.78
C THR A 49 1.83 9.34 -3.00
N LYS A 50 2.09 10.66 -3.04
CA LYS A 50 1.22 11.66 -2.41
C LYS A 50 -0.20 11.60 -2.96
N LYS A 51 -0.36 11.49 -4.28
CA LYS A 51 -1.66 11.34 -4.94
C LYS A 51 -2.41 10.08 -4.48
N GLN A 52 -1.71 8.96 -4.30
CA GLN A 52 -2.31 7.72 -3.80
C GLN A 52 -2.66 7.79 -2.30
N LEU A 53 -1.86 8.50 -1.51
CA LEU A 53 -2.11 8.69 -0.08
C LEU A 53 -3.18 9.77 0.19
N GLY A 54 -3.47 10.65 -0.78
CA GLY A 54 -4.50 11.69 -0.69
C GLY A 54 -4.03 12.96 0.03
N ILE A 55 -2.74 13.28 -0.06
CA ILE A 55 -2.09 14.44 0.58
C ILE A 55 -1.40 15.36 -0.43
#